data_AF-A0A2E1E2G6-F1
#
_entry.id   AF-A0A2E1E2G6-F1
#
_cell.length_a   1.000
_cell.length_b   1.000
_cell.length_c   1.000
_cell.angle_alpha   90.00
_cell.angle_beta   90.00
_cell.angle_gamma   90.00
#
_symmetry.space_group_name_H-M   'P 1'
#
loop_
_entity.id
_entity.type
_entity.pdbx_description
1 polymer ?
#
loop_
_entity_poly.entity_id
_entity_poly.type
_entity_poly.pdbx_seq_one_letter_code
_entity_poly.pdbx_strand_id
1 'polypeptide(L)'
;MSPNTENDAPDMILCVFPNAHKVLLLSSQSESNTEFALDSDFIFGEHFYSSVEAKINGEIRSNNFHPLSGNGIPEKVENIVREATISSILEALNDKIGKSISQDSISIFFFSGQVLNFSNSELSQAVMAIYGETVSGSMIEDMVKQLISLSSEEKELLEKSKNNELYSLITGQQGEFATIWDKDNII
;
A
#
# COMPACT_ATOMS: atom_id res chain seq x y z
N MET A 1 -31.27 -21.29 -11.78
CA MET A 1 -30.51 -20.02 -11.84
C MET A 1 -29.12 -20.34 -11.35
N SER A 2 -28.18 -20.47 -12.29
CA SER A 2 -26.77 -20.66 -11.98
C SER A 2 -26.20 -19.31 -11.52
N PRO A 3 -25.36 -19.26 -10.47
CA PRO A 3 -24.61 -18.06 -10.17
C PRO A 3 -23.51 -17.92 -11.24
N ASN A 4 -23.60 -16.88 -12.06
CA ASN A 4 -22.47 -16.41 -12.86
C ASN A 4 -21.44 -15.83 -11.89
N THR A 5 -20.44 -16.61 -11.52
CA THR A 5 -19.16 -16.07 -11.06
C THR A 5 -18.33 -15.81 -12.31
N GLU A 6 -18.58 -14.67 -12.97
CA GLU A 6 -17.60 -14.12 -13.89
C GLU A 6 -16.35 -13.82 -13.07
N ASN A 7 -15.29 -14.54 -13.42
CA ASN A 7 -13.95 -14.39 -12.89
C ASN A 7 -13.37 -13.09 -13.46
N ASP A 8 -13.86 -11.94 -13.00
CA ASP A 8 -13.28 -10.64 -13.33
C ASP A 8 -11.98 -10.51 -12.53
N ALA A 9 -10.91 -11.10 -13.06
CA ALA A 9 -9.57 -10.82 -12.60
C ALA A 9 -9.34 -9.30 -12.73
N PRO A 10 -8.81 -8.63 -11.70
CA PRO A 10 -8.68 -7.18 -11.72
C PRO A 10 -7.78 -6.73 -12.87
N ASP A 11 -8.28 -5.79 -13.68
CA ASP A 11 -7.55 -5.19 -14.81
C ASP A 11 -6.23 -4.54 -14.37
N MET A 12 -6.15 -4.13 -13.11
CA MET A 12 -5.02 -3.43 -12.52
C MET A 12 -4.79 -3.84 -11.07
N ILE A 13 -3.52 -4.08 -10.74
CA ILE A 13 -3.07 -4.36 -9.38
C ILE A 13 -2.03 -3.32 -8.97
N LEU A 14 -2.28 -2.69 -7.83
CA LEU A 14 -1.38 -1.73 -7.21
C LEU A 14 -0.62 -2.41 -6.07
N CYS A 15 0.64 -2.76 -6.31
CA CYS A 15 1.52 -3.32 -5.30
C CYS A 15 2.21 -2.19 -4.53
N VAL A 16 1.96 -2.10 -3.23
CA VAL A 16 2.53 -1.07 -2.35
C VAL A 16 3.64 -1.68 -1.49
N PHE A 17 4.82 -1.05 -1.51
CA PHE A 17 6.02 -1.43 -0.75
C PHE A 17 6.33 -0.32 0.26
N PRO A 18 5.83 -0.44 1.51
CA PRO A 18 5.89 0.64 2.49
C PRO A 18 7.31 1.05 2.88
N ASN A 19 8.21 0.10 3.13
CA ASN A 19 9.57 0.39 3.61
C ASN A 19 10.49 0.88 2.49
N ALA A 20 10.29 0.39 1.27
CA ALA A 20 10.96 0.87 0.07
C ALA A 20 10.43 2.22 -0.41
N HIS A 21 9.32 2.68 0.14
CA HIS A 21 8.59 3.85 -0.34
C HIS A 21 8.33 3.76 -1.85
N LYS A 22 7.81 2.63 -2.32
CA LYS A 22 7.54 2.40 -3.75
C LYS A 22 6.16 1.81 -4.01
N VAL A 23 5.66 2.07 -5.21
CA VAL A 23 4.45 1.45 -5.76
C VAL A 23 4.76 0.89 -7.14
N LEU A 24 4.27 -0.32 -7.39
CA LEU A 24 4.28 -0.93 -8.72
C LEU A 24 2.85 -1.12 -9.19
N LEU A 25 2.52 -0.52 -10.32
CA LEU A 25 1.27 -0.80 -11.02
C LEU A 25 1.50 -1.91 -12.05
N LEU A 26 0.80 -3.03 -11.84
CA LEU A 26 0.65 -4.10 -12.82
C LEU A 26 -0.68 -3.87 -13.56
N SER A 27 -0.65 -3.83 -14.89
CA SER A 27 -1.86 -3.69 -15.70
C SER A 27 -1.76 -4.53 -16.96
N SER A 28 -2.88 -5.13 -17.35
CA SER A 28 -3.03 -5.81 -18.64
C SER A 28 -3.11 -4.85 -19.83
N GLN A 29 -3.39 -3.57 -19.58
CA GLN A 29 -3.72 -2.57 -20.62
C GLN A 29 -2.52 -1.73 -21.08
N SER A 30 -1.36 -1.84 -20.42
CA SER A 30 -0.17 -1.02 -20.72
C SER A 30 1.04 -1.91 -20.99
N GLU A 31 1.70 -1.77 -22.15
CA GLU A 31 2.88 -2.55 -22.53
C GLU A 31 4.09 -2.36 -21.59
N SER A 32 4.08 -1.31 -20.75
CA SER A 32 5.11 -1.03 -19.75
C SER A 32 4.54 -1.03 -18.33
N ASN A 33 5.18 -1.77 -17.44
CA ASN A 33 4.91 -1.68 -16.01
C ASN A 33 5.28 -0.28 -15.50
N THR A 34 4.43 0.29 -14.64
CA THR A 34 4.67 1.64 -14.15
C THR A 34 5.06 1.60 -12.68
N GLU A 35 6.34 1.84 -12.41
CA GLU A 35 6.89 2.01 -11.06
C GLU A 35 6.86 3.49 -10.64
N PHE A 36 6.59 3.73 -9.37
CA PHE A 36 6.54 5.04 -8.73
C PHE A 36 7.20 5.00 -7.36
N ALA A 37 7.89 6.08 -7.00
CA ALA A 37 8.35 6.30 -5.64
C ALA A 37 7.24 7.02 -4.84
N LEU A 38 6.84 6.44 -3.70
CA LEU A 38 5.84 6.95 -2.77
C LEU A 38 6.30 8.27 -2.13
N ASP A 39 7.59 8.43 -1.89
CA ASP A 39 8.17 9.60 -1.21
C ASP A 39 8.24 10.86 -2.07
N SER A 40 7.67 10.84 -3.28
CA SER A 40 7.66 12.02 -4.13
C SER A 40 6.69 13.08 -3.61
N ASP A 41 7.14 14.34 -3.58
CA ASP A 41 6.31 15.54 -3.36
C ASP A 41 5.10 15.61 -4.32
N PHE A 42 5.16 14.84 -5.40
CA PHE A 42 4.10 14.66 -6.37
C PHE A 42 2.92 13.83 -5.83
N ILE A 43 3.16 12.83 -4.97
CA ILE A 43 2.11 12.01 -4.36
C ILE A 43 1.68 12.60 -3.00
N PHE A 44 2.64 13.03 -2.18
CA PHE A 44 2.37 13.59 -0.84
C PHE A 44 2.69 15.09 -0.77
N GLY A 45 2.10 15.87 -1.68
CA GLY A 45 2.22 17.32 -1.68
C GLY A 45 1.22 18.03 -0.76
N GLU A 46 1.20 19.36 -0.82
CA GLU A 46 0.33 20.21 0.01
C GLU A 46 -1.17 19.86 -0.13
N HIS A 47 -1.58 19.44 -1.32
CA HIS A 47 -2.96 19.01 -1.58
C HIS A 47 -3.36 17.78 -0.76
N PHE A 48 -2.46 16.80 -0.64
CA PHE A 48 -2.69 15.60 0.17
C PHE A 48 -2.87 15.98 1.64
N TYR A 49 -1.95 16.76 2.20
CA TYR A 49 -2.02 17.18 3.61
C TYR A 49 -3.28 18.02 3.89
N SER A 50 -3.58 18.97 3.02
CA SER A 50 -4.79 19.79 3.11
C SER A 50 -6.07 18.95 3.06
N SER A 51 -6.09 17.90 2.24
CA SER A 51 -7.22 16.97 2.13
C SER A 51 -7.41 16.15 3.41
N VAL A 52 -6.33 15.61 3.98
CA VAL A 52 -6.36 14.90 5.26
C VAL A 52 -6.86 15.81 6.38
N GLU A 53 -6.33 17.02 6.50
CA GLU A 53 -6.76 18.00 7.50
C GLU A 53 -8.24 18.34 7.37
N ALA A 54 -8.71 18.58 6.14
CA ALA A 54 -10.10 18.90 5.88
C ALA A 54 -11.04 17.75 6.29
N LYS A 55 -10.70 16.50 5.96
CA LYS A 55 -11.48 15.31 6.34
C LYS A 55 -11.54 15.13 7.86
N ILE A 56 -10.39 15.22 8.55
CA ILE A 56 -10.35 15.11 10.02
C ILE A 56 -11.17 16.21 10.68
N ASN A 57 -11.02 17.46 10.23
CA ASN A 57 -11.77 18.59 10.75
C ASN A 57 -13.28 18.42 10.53
N GLY A 58 -13.68 17.87 9.37
CA GLY A 58 -15.06 17.51 9.08
C GLY A 58 -15.64 16.53 10.10
N GLU A 59 -14.93 15.43 10.37
CA GLU A 59 -15.35 14.39 11.32
C GLU A 59 -15.39 14.87 12.78
N ILE A 60 -14.52 15.81 13.17
CA ILE A 60 -14.57 16.45 14.50
C ILE A 60 -15.81 17.34 14.60
N ARG A 61 -16.06 18.18 13.60
CA ARG A 61 -17.20 19.11 13.58
C ARG A 61 -18.55 18.41 13.53
N SER A 62 -18.62 17.25 12.87
CA SER A 62 -19.83 16.42 12.81
C SER A 62 -20.08 15.61 14.10
N ASN A 63 -19.21 15.72 15.11
CA ASN A 63 -19.23 14.97 16.36
C ASN A 63 -19.03 13.44 16.18
N ASN A 64 -18.54 13.02 15.02
CA ASN A 64 -18.14 11.64 14.75
C ASN A 64 -16.79 11.30 15.41
N PHE A 65 -15.94 12.31 15.65
CA PHE A 65 -14.75 12.26 16.49
C PHE A 65 -15.00 13.02 17.79
N HIS A 66 -15.74 12.44 18.74
CA HIS A 66 -15.83 13.06 20.05
C HIS A 66 -14.49 12.81 20.79
N PRO A 67 -13.73 13.83 21.23
CA PRO A 67 -12.41 13.62 21.85
C PRO A 67 -12.43 12.76 23.12
N LEU A 68 -13.61 12.62 23.73
CA LEU A 68 -13.86 11.77 24.90
C LEU A 68 -14.49 10.40 24.56
N SER A 69 -14.75 10.09 23.29
CA SER A 69 -15.18 8.74 22.91
C SER A 69 -13.97 7.82 22.97
N GLY A 70 -13.97 6.89 23.93
CA GLY A 70 -12.82 6.03 24.22
C GLY A 70 -12.42 5.06 23.10
N ASN A 71 -13.26 4.87 22.07
CA ASN A 71 -13.05 3.87 21.04
C ASN A 71 -13.18 4.47 19.64
N GLY A 72 -12.22 4.19 18.75
CA GLY A 72 -12.35 4.40 17.30
C GLY A 72 -11.72 5.67 16.72
N ILE A 73 -11.13 6.57 17.52
CA ILE A 73 -10.40 7.72 16.95
C ILE A 73 -9.18 7.25 16.12
N PRO A 74 -8.29 6.38 16.63
CA PRO A 74 -7.12 5.95 15.86
C PRO A 74 -7.50 5.27 14.54
N GLU A 75 -8.46 4.34 14.58
CA GLU A 75 -8.95 3.61 13.39
C GLU A 75 -9.53 4.55 12.33
N LYS A 76 -10.33 5.53 12.73
CA LYS A 76 -10.92 6.50 11.80
C LYS A 76 -9.85 7.44 11.22
N VAL A 77 -8.87 7.88 12.01
CA VAL A 77 -7.74 8.68 11.48
C VAL A 77 -6.95 7.85 10.49
N GLU A 78 -6.67 6.59 10.81
CA GLU A 78 -6.00 5.65 9.91
C GLU A 78 -6.77 5.50 8.59
N ASN A 79 -8.10 5.33 8.66
CA ASN A 79 -8.95 5.22 7.47
C ASN A 79 -8.90 6.49 6.61
N ILE A 80 -8.98 7.68 7.22
CA ILE A 80 -8.89 8.96 6.50
C ILE A 80 -7.55 9.10 5.77
N VAL A 81 -6.45 8.82 6.48
CA VAL A 81 -5.10 8.89 5.90
C VAL A 81 -4.96 7.86 4.78
N ARG A 82 -5.42 6.62 5.00
CA ARG A 82 -5.37 5.55 4.00
C ARG A 82 -6.14 5.91 2.73
N GLU A 83 -7.37 6.41 2.86
CA GLU A 83 -8.17 6.86 1.72
C GLU A 83 -7.51 8.00 0.95
N ALA A 84 -6.98 9.00 1.67
CA ALA A 84 -6.28 10.12 1.06
C ALA A 84 -5.04 9.63 0.28
N THR A 85 -4.28 8.70 0.86
CA THR A 85 -3.09 8.11 0.22
C THR A 85 -3.46 7.38 -1.05
N ILE A 86 -4.50 6.54 -1.01
CA ILE A 86 -4.98 5.83 -2.20
C ILE A 86 -5.39 6.84 -3.28
N SER A 87 -6.19 7.85 -2.91
CA SER A 87 -6.66 8.87 -3.84
C SER A 87 -5.49 9.60 -4.52
N SER A 88 -4.49 10.02 -3.76
CA SER A 88 -3.31 10.70 -4.30
C SER A 88 -2.45 9.81 -5.18
N ILE A 89 -2.30 8.52 -4.84
CA ILE A 89 -1.63 7.57 -5.73
C ILE A 89 -2.40 7.46 -7.05
N LEU A 90 -3.73 7.33 -7.01
CA LEU A 90 -4.55 7.22 -8.22
C LEU A 90 -4.48 8.48 -9.10
N GLU A 91 -4.50 9.67 -8.51
CA GLU A 91 -4.29 10.93 -9.24
C GLU A 91 -2.93 10.93 -9.95
N ALA A 92 -1.87 10.55 -9.23
CA ALA A 92 -0.52 10.43 -9.80
C ALA A 92 -0.43 9.39 -10.93
N LEU A 93 -1.14 8.26 -10.82
CA LEU A 93 -1.24 7.26 -11.89
C LEU A 93 -1.97 7.83 -13.11
N ASN A 94 -3.09 8.51 -12.89
CA ASN A 94 -3.93 9.07 -13.94
C ASN A 94 -3.17 10.12 -14.76
N ASP A 95 -2.36 10.95 -14.09
CA ASP A 95 -1.50 11.94 -14.76
C ASP A 95 -0.41 11.28 -15.62
N LYS A 96 0.18 10.17 -15.15
CA LYS A 96 1.28 9.50 -15.87
C LYS A 96 0.80 8.62 -17.02
N ILE A 97 -0.36 7.98 -16.87
CA ILE A 97 -0.94 7.07 -17.87
C ILE A 97 -1.88 7.83 -18.84
N GLY A 98 -2.32 9.03 -18.47
CA GLY A 98 -3.23 9.86 -19.27
C GLY A 98 -4.64 9.27 -19.36
N LYS A 99 -5.00 8.36 -18.45
CA LYS A 99 -6.31 7.69 -18.39
C LYS A 99 -6.88 7.82 -16.99
N SER A 100 -8.17 8.11 -16.89
CA SER A 100 -8.88 8.11 -15.61
C SER A 100 -9.11 6.67 -15.15
N ILE A 101 -8.36 6.25 -14.14
CA ILE A 101 -8.56 4.99 -13.43
C ILE A 101 -9.38 5.26 -12.17
N SER A 102 -10.41 4.45 -11.94
CA SER A 102 -11.24 4.54 -10.74
C SER A 102 -10.68 3.66 -9.63
N GLN A 103 -10.96 4.02 -8.38
CA GLN A 103 -10.58 3.21 -7.23
C GLN A 103 -11.22 1.81 -7.26
N ASP A 104 -12.44 1.70 -7.80
CA ASP A 104 -13.18 0.43 -7.89
C ASP A 104 -12.58 -0.56 -8.90
N SER A 105 -11.74 -0.07 -9.82
CA SER A 105 -11.08 -0.87 -10.86
C SER A 105 -9.68 -1.36 -10.50
N ILE A 106 -9.18 -1.02 -9.30
CA ILE A 106 -7.83 -1.38 -8.86
C ILE A 106 -7.89 -2.25 -7.62
N SER A 107 -7.20 -3.40 -7.67
CA SER A 107 -6.89 -4.17 -6.47
C SER A 107 -5.60 -3.68 -5.85
N ILE A 108 -5.64 -3.26 -4.58
CA ILE A 108 -4.47 -2.78 -3.85
C ILE A 108 -3.91 -3.91 -2.99
N PHE A 109 -2.60 -4.15 -3.11
CA PHE A 109 -1.91 -5.22 -2.41
C PHE A 109 -0.69 -4.68 -1.67
N PHE A 110 -0.68 -4.81 -0.35
CA PHE A 110 0.41 -4.34 0.50
C PHE A 110 1.42 -5.46 0.73
N PHE A 111 2.68 -5.21 0.37
CA PHE A 111 3.80 -6.10 0.64
C PHE A 111 4.30 -5.90 2.07
N SER A 112 3.54 -6.40 3.04
CA SER A 112 3.88 -6.35 4.46
C SER A 112 3.62 -7.69 5.16
N GLY A 113 4.32 -7.94 6.28
CA GLY A 113 4.12 -9.14 7.09
C GLY A 113 4.34 -10.44 6.32
N GLN A 114 3.35 -11.36 6.40
CA GLN A 114 3.46 -12.70 5.80
C GLN A 114 3.52 -12.67 4.27
N VAL A 115 3.04 -11.61 3.61
CA VAL A 115 3.09 -11.47 2.15
C VAL A 115 4.53 -11.42 1.63
N LEU A 116 5.46 -10.88 2.43
CA LEU A 116 6.90 -10.84 2.08
C LEU A 116 7.60 -12.19 2.18
N ASN A 117 6.91 -13.21 2.69
CA ASN A 117 7.45 -14.58 2.78
C ASN A 117 7.12 -15.41 1.54
N PHE A 118 6.32 -14.90 0.60
CA PHE A 118 6.11 -15.59 -0.67
C PHE A 118 7.43 -15.79 -1.39
N SER A 119 7.64 -17.02 -1.84
CA SER A 119 8.73 -17.38 -2.73
C SER A 119 8.56 -16.74 -4.10
N ASN A 120 9.66 -16.58 -4.83
CA ASN A 120 9.65 -16.08 -6.21
C ASN A 120 8.71 -16.92 -7.11
N SER A 121 8.61 -18.24 -6.87
CA SER A 121 7.68 -19.11 -7.58
C SER A 121 6.22 -18.79 -7.27
N GLU A 122 5.87 -18.49 -6.01
CA GLU A 122 4.50 -18.14 -5.64
C GLU A 122 4.10 -16.78 -6.23
N LEU A 123 5.00 -15.79 -6.19
CA LEU A 123 4.75 -14.49 -6.84
C LEU A 123 4.58 -14.64 -8.36
N SER A 124 5.41 -15.46 -9.00
CA SER A 124 5.30 -15.75 -10.43
C SER A 124 3.98 -16.44 -10.78
N GLN A 125 3.55 -17.42 -9.97
CA GLN A 125 2.29 -18.11 -10.16
C GLN A 125 1.09 -17.17 -9.96
N ALA A 126 1.16 -16.25 -8.99
CA ALA A 126 0.11 -15.28 -8.75
C ALA A 126 -0.08 -14.34 -9.95
N VAL A 127 1.00 -13.75 -10.48
CA VAL A 127 0.93 -12.88 -11.67
C VAL A 127 0.42 -13.67 -12.88
N MET A 128 0.89 -14.90 -13.06
CA MET A 128 0.45 -15.75 -14.17
C MET A 128 -1.02 -16.19 -14.04
N ALA A 129 -1.52 -16.41 -12.83
CA ALA A 129 -2.93 -16.74 -12.60
C ALA A 129 -3.87 -15.56 -12.92
N ILE A 130 -3.38 -14.33 -12.77
CA ILE A 130 -4.17 -13.11 -12.97
C ILE A 130 -4.10 -12.64 -14.43
N TYR A 131 -2.90 -12.64 -15.02
CA TYR A 131 -2.65 -12.05 -16.35
C TYR A 131 -2.27 -13.07 -17.43
N GLY A 132 -2.17 -14.36 -17.11
CA GLY A 132 -1.69 -15.40 -18.02
C GLY A 132 -2.49 -15.57 -19.32
N GLU A 133 -3.78 -15.24 -19.30
CA GLU A 133 -4.66 -15.33 -20.47
C GLU A 133 -4.78 -14.01 -21.23
N THR A 134 -4.39 -12.89 -20.63
CA THR A 134 -4.65 -11.53 -21.14
C THR A 134 -3.39 -10.83 -21.65
N VAL A 135 -2.21 -11.26 -21.20
CA VAL A 135 -0.93 -10.58 -21.44
C VAL A 135 0.08 -11.53 -22.09
N SER A 136 0.98 -10.99 -22.92
CA SER A 136 2.06 -11.77 -23.54
C SER A 136 3.04 -12.33 -22.50
N GLY A 137 3.61 -13.50 -22.78
CA GLY A 137 4.54 -14.17 -21.87
C GLY A 137 5.77 -13.31 -21.49
N SER A 138 6.32 -12.54 -22.42
CA SER A 138 7.45 -11.64 -22.15
C SER A 138 7.08 -10.51 -21.18
N MET A 139 5.86 -9.98 -21.29
CA MET A 139 5.38 -8.92 -20.40
C MET A 139 5.07 -9.46 -19.00
N ILE A 140 4.58 -10.70 -18.89
CA ILE A 140 4.44 -11.41 -17.61
C ILE A 140 5.81 -11.61 -16.96
N GLU A 141 6.82 -12.04 -17.72
CA GLU A 141 8.19 -12.19 -17.21
C GLU A 141 8.73 -10.85 -16.66
N ASP A 142 8.51 -9.74 -17.36
CA ASP A 142 8.93 -8.41 -16.91
C ASP A 142 8.17 -7.96 -15.65
N MET A 143 6.87 -8.20 -15.57
CA MET A 143 6.05 -7.96 -14.37
C MET A 143 6.58 -8.73 -13.17
N VAL A 144 6.80 -10.03 -13.33
CA VAL A 144 7.30 -10.92 -12.29
C VAL A 144 8.69 -10.49 -11.83
N LYS A 145 9.57 -10.12 -12.77
CA LYS A 145 10.93 -9.67 -12.46
C LYS A 145 10.93 -8.40 -11.61
N GLN A 146 10.11 -7.41 -11.96
CA GLN A 146 9.99 -6.17 -11.18
C GLN A 146 9.38 -6.43 -9.80
N LEU A 147 8.30 -7.22 -9.75
CA LEU A 147 7.65 -7.60 -8.50
C LEU A 147 8.62 -8.29 -7.52
N ILE A 148 9.42 -9.24 -8.01
CA ILE A 148 10.43 -9.95 -7.22
C ILE A 148 11.53 -9.00 -6.74
N SER A 149 12.00 -8.10 -7.62
CA SER A 149 13.04 -7.12 -7.28
C SER A 149 12.58 -6.23 -6.13
N LEU A 150 11.40 -5.64 -6.24
CA LEU A 150 10.84 -4.75 -5.21
C LEU A 150 10.49 -5.50 -3.92
N SER A 151 9.96 -6.72 -4.03
CA SER A 151 9.68 -7.56 -2.85
C SER A 151 10.96 -7.95 -2.10
N SER A 152 12.08 -8.13 -2.81
CA SER A 152 13.38 -8.43 -2.18
C SER A 152 13.95 -7.20 -1.48
N GLU A 153 13.87 -6.04 -2.13
CA GLU A 153 14.27 -4.75 -1.55
C GLU A 153 13.46 -4.42 -0.29
N GLU A 154 12.14 -4.56 -0.34
CA GLU A 154 11.24 -4.35 0.79
C GLU A 154 11.60 -5.25 1.98
N LYS A 155 11.91 -6.52 1.70
CA LYS A 155 12.35 -7.47 2.72
C LYS A 155 13.68 -7.08 3.36
N GLU A 156 14.65 -6.64 2.56
CA GLU A 156 15.95 -6.20 3.07
C GLU A 156 15.82 -4.95 3.97
N LEU A 157 15.00 -3.98 3.54
CA LEU A 157 14.73 -2.76 4.31
C LEU A 157 14.01 -3.06 5.62
N LEU A 158 13.03 -3.96 5.60
CA LEU A 158 12.31 -4.39 6.80
C LEU A 158 13.25 -5.04 7.82
N GLU A 159 14.14 -5.94 7.39
CA GLU A 159 15.10 -6.60 8.29
C GLU A 159 16.14 -5.63 8.86
N LYS A 160 16.56 -4.63 8.07
CA LYS A 160 17.40 -3.53 8.56
C LYS A 160 16.68 -2.70 9.62
N SER A 161 15.41 -2.35 9.41
CA SER A 161 14.62 -1.58 10.38
C SER A 161 14.45 -2.33 11.70
N LYS A 162 14.07 -3.61 11.67
CA LYS A 162 13.93 -4.45 12.87
C LYS A 162 15.22 -4.52 13.69
N ASN A 163 16.36 -4.70 13.02
CA ASN A 163 17.66 -4.76 13.71
C ASN A 163 18.02 -3.43 14.38
N ASN A 164 17.69 -2.30 13.74
CA ASN A 164 17.89 -0.97 14.33
C ASN A 164 16.96 -0.72 15.52
N GLU A 165 15.68 -1.12 15.44
CA GLU A 165 14.74 -1.05 16.56
C GLU A 165 15.21 -1.90 17.74
N LEU A 166 15.60 -3.16 17.51
CA LEU A 166 16.17 -4.02 18.55
C LEU A 166 17.42 -3.39 19.18
N TYR A 167 18.29 -2.80 18.38
CA TYR A 167 19.46 -2.08 18.89
C TYR A 167 19.04 -0.88 19.76
N SER A 168 18.04 -0.10 19.35
CA SER A 168 17.52 1.03 20.11
C SER A 168 16.86 0.61 21.44
N LEU A 169 16.17 -0.53 21.45
CA LEU A 169 15.58 -1.15 22.65
C LEU A 169 16.65 -1.63 23.64
N ILE A 170 17.70 -2.28 23.13
CA ILE A 170 18.83 -2.77 23.95
C ILE A 170 19.66 -1.60 24.51
N THR A 171 19.82 -0.52 23.75
CA THR A 171 20.61 0.65 24.14
C THR A 171 19.81 1.69 24.95
N GLY A 172 18.50 1.47 25.15
CA GLY A 172 17.66 2.31 26.01
C GLY A 172 17.41 3.71 25.45
N GLN A 173 17.48 3.91 24.13
CA GLN A 173 17.28 5.22 23.48
C GLN A 173 15.81 5.53 23.13
N GLN A 174 14.83 4.84 23.74
CA GLN A 174 13.43 5.23 23.56
C GLN A 174 13.11 6.49 24.38
N GLY A 175 12.54 7.49 23.71
CA GLY A 175 12.15 8.77 24.31
C GLY A 175 11.09 8.62 25.42
N GLU A 176 10.96 9.68 26.22
CA GLU A 176 10.30 9.75 27.53
C GLU A 176 8.76 9.58 27.58
N PHE A 177 8.12 9.02 26.54
CA PHE A 177 6.65 8.85 26.53
C PHE A 177 6.23 7.45 26.11
N ALA A 178 6.02 6.58 27.10
CA ALA A 178 5.27 5.34 26.93
C ALA A 178 3.78 5.71 26.80
N THR A 179 3.24 5.69 25.58
CA THR A 179 1.80 5.73 25.37
C THR A 179 1.19 4.34 25.64
N ILE A 180 -0.06 4.31 26.10
CA ILE A 180 -0.82 3.10 26.50
C ILE A 180 -0.96 2.05 25.37
N TRP A 181 -0.54 2.40 24.16
CA TRP A 181 -0.58 1.58 22.95
C TRP A 181 0.59 0.58 22.82
N ASP A 182 1.60 0.65 23.70
CA ASP A 182 2.76 -0.27 23.70
C ASP A 182 2.48 -1.63 24.38
N LYS A 183 1.22 -1.92 24.71
CA LYS A 183 0.84 -2.99 25.65
C LYS A 183 0.38 -4.31 25.03
N ASP A 184 0.98 -4.73 23.91
CA ASP A 184 0.79 -6.10 23.40
C ASP A 184 2.06 -6.97 23.42
N ASN A 185 3.08 -6.61 24.20
CA ASN A 185 4.25 -7.48 24.43
C ASN A 185 4.57 -7.73 25.91
N ILE A 186 3.55 -7.79 26.77
CA ILE A 186 3.68 -8.43 28.09
C ILE A 186 2.39 -9.19 28.41
N ILE A 187 2.39 -10.50 28.17
CA ILE A 187 2.25 -11.59 29.16
C ILE A 187 2.57 -12.92 28.46
#